data_AF-R5PQL9-F1
#
_entry.id   AF-R5PQL9-F1
#
_cell.length_a   1.000
_cell.length_b   1.000
_cell.length_c   1.000
_cell.angle_alpha   90.00
_cell.angle_beta   90.00
_cell.angle_gamma   90.00
#
_symmetry.space_group_name_H-M   'P 1'
#
loop_
_entity.id
_entity.type
_entity.pdbx_description
1 polymer ?
#
loop_
_entity_poly.entity_id
_entity_poly.type
_entity_poly.pdbx_seq_one_letter_code
_entity_poly.pdbx_strand_id
1 'polypeptide(L)'
;MSAHTFDYAPDKGREMASASAKSVDEIERFMKAGKVADSVAIGNVRAEVCMSKDKQFIIYQWFHFEDFHYKPMSKPISYSEHDAEIVSQMFGL
;
A
#
# COMPACT_ATOMS: atom_id res chain seq x y z
N MET A 1 -9.22 -3.87 -14.58
CA MET A 1 -8.55 -3.75 -13.28
C MET A 1 -7.45 -4.80 -13.19
N SER A 2 -6.38 -4.50 -12.48
CA SER A 2 -5.36 -5.44 -12.04
C SER A 2 -5.37 -5.50 -10.52
N ALA A 3 -5.04 -6.67 -9.97
CA ALA A 3 -4.90 -6.88 -8.53
C ALA A 3 -3.48 -7.35 -8.25
N HIS A 4 -2.88 -6.80 -7.20
CA HIS A 4 -1.51 -7.06 -6.79
C HIS A 4 -1.45 -7.30 -5.30
N THR A 5 -0.44 -8.07 -4.89
CA THR A 5 -0.16 -8.34 -3.49
C THR A 5 1.31 -8.06 -3.24
N PHE A 6 1.59 -7.28 -2.20
CA PHE A 6 2.93 -6.94 -1.78
C PHE A 6 3.11 -7.35 -0.32
N ASP A 7 4.09 -8.21 -0.07
CA ASP A 7 4.47 -8.63 1.28
C ASP A 7 5.68 -7.82 1.76
N TYR A 8 5.69 -7.46 3.04
CA TYR A 8 6.70 -6.62 3.66
C TYR A 8 7.19 -7.21 4.99
N ALA A 9 8.45 -6.92 5.31
CA ALA A 9 8.99 -7.17 6.64
C ALA A 9 8.15 -6.41 7.71
N PRO A 10 8.01 -6.93 8.94
CA PRO A 10 7.05 -6.42 9.91
C PRO A 10 7.12 -4.90 10.15
N ASP A 11 8.30 -4.38 10.46
CA ASP A 11 8.47 -2.97 10.82
C ASP A 11 8.33 -2.05 9.61
N LYS A 12 8.86 -2.48 8.46
CA LYS A 12 8.76 -1.74 7.20
C LYS A 12 7.35 -1.72 6.65
N GLY A 13 6.63 -2.83 6.73
CA GLY A 13 5.22 -2.91 6.36
C GLY A 13 4.34 -2.06 7.26
N ARG A 14 4.59 -2.04 8.58
CA ARG A 14 3.88 -1.13 9.50
C ARG A 14 4.14 0.33 9.18
N GLU A 15 5.38 0.69 8.87
CA GLU A 15 5.74 2.05 8.44
C GLU A 15 5.01 2.44 7.14
N MET A 16 5.00 1.57 6.13
CA MET A 16 4.28 1.76 4.86
C MET A 16 2.75 1.89 5.09
N ALA A 17 2.16 0.99 5.89
CA ALA A 17 0.74 1.03 6.22
C ALA A 17 0.36 2.34 6.92
N SER A 18 1.18 2.78 7.89
CA SER A 18 0.95 4.05 8.58
C SER A 18 1.14 5.27 7.67
N ALA A 19 2.04 5.22 6.70
CA ALA A 19 2.27 6.31 5.77
C ALA A 19 1.14 6.44 4.74
N SER A 20 0.67 5.31 4.20
CA SER A 20 -0.41 5.27 3.20
C SER A 20 -1.78 5.65 3.79
N ALA A 21 -2.00 5.49 5.10
CA ALA A 21 -3.24 5.90 5.77
C ALA A 21 -3.40 7.43 5.94
N LYS A 22 -2.47 8.23 5.42
CA LYS A 22 -2.41 9.69 5.57
C LYS A 22 -2.87 10.42 4.30
N SER A 23 -2.75 11.75 4.28
CA SER A 23 -3.04 12.53 3.07
C SER A 23 -2.05 12.22 1.93
N VAL A 24 -2.48 12.48 0.70
CA VAL A 24 -1.65 12.27 -0.50
C VAL A 24 -0.34 13.08 -0.43
N ASP A 25 -0.39 14.32 0.07
CA ASP A 25 0.81 15.13 0.33
C ASP A 25 1.81 14.44 1.26
N GLU A 26 1.33 13.76 2.31
CA GLU A 26 2.19 13.02 3.23
C GLU A 26 2.75 11.75 2.59
N ILE A 27 1.98 11.07 1.75
CA ILE A 27 2.43 9.92 0.95
C ILE A 27 3.53 10.36 -0.01
N GLU A 28 3.37 11.47 -0.73
CA GLU A 28 4.40 12.03 -1.60
C GLU A 28 5.68 12.37 -0.85
N ARG A 29 5.57 13.02 0.32
CA ARG A 29 6.74 13.32 1.15
C ARG A 29 7.43 12.05 1.62
N PHE A 30 6.68 11.02 1.96
CA PHE A 30 7.21 9.72 2.34
C PHE A 30 7.99 9.07 1.18
N MET A 31 7.44 9.12 -0.05
CA MET A 31 8.13 8.64 -1.26
C MET A 31 9.40 9.44 -1.57
N LYS A 32 9.33 10.77 -1.55
CA LYS A 32 10.46 11.68 -1.79
C LYS A 32 11.59 11.51 -0.77
N ALA A 33 11.26 11.07 0.45
CA ALA A 33 12.24 10.74 1.49
C ALA A 33 12.93 9.38 1.30
N GLY A 34 12.61 8.62 0.23
CA GLY A 34 13.20 7.32 -0.05
C GLY A 34 12.79 6.23 0.96
N LYS A 35 11.61 6.39 1.59
CA LYS A 35 11.14 5.48 2.64
C LYS A 35 10.26 4.34 2.13
N VAL A 36 9.99 4.30 0.83
CA VAL A 36 9.27 3.18 0.21
C VAL A 36 10.09 1.91 0.40
N ALA A 37 9.49 0.92 1.04
CA ALA A 37 10.13 -0.37 1.28
C ALA A 37 9.96 -1.27 0.06
N ASP A 38 10.98 -2.07 -0.24
CA ASP A 38 10.87 -3.15 -1.22
C ASP A 38 9.97 -4.28 -0.67
N SER A 39 9.19 -4.89 -1.56
CA SER A 39 8.45 -6.11 -1.23
C SER A 39 9.40 -7.29 -1.04
N VAL A 40 9.08 -8.16 -0.09
CA VAL A 40 9.80 -9.40 0.19
C VAL A 40 8.98 -10.61 -0.24
N ALA A 41 9.63 -11.76 -0.48
CA ALA A 41 8.93 -12.98 -0.90
C ALA A 41 8.00 -13.55 0.20
N ILE A 42 8.36 -13.36 1.47
CA ILE A 42 7.58 -13.79 2.63
C ILE A 42 7.67 -12.68 3.68
N GLY A 43 6.52 -12.11 4.04
CA GLY A 43 6.39 -11.02 5.00
C GLY A 43 5.22 -11.23 5.96
N ASN A 44 5.22 -10.47 7.05
CA ASN A 44 4.13 -10.51 8.05
C ASN A 44 3.15 -9.36 7.87
N VAL A 45 3.42 -8.44 6.95
CA VAL A 45 2.52 -7.33 6.61
C VAL A 45 2.30 -7.36 5.11
N ARG A 46 1.05 -7.29 4.69
CA ARG A 46 0.63 -7.43 3.31
C ARG A 46 -0.22 -6.25 2.88
N ALA A 47 0.07 -5.69 1.70
CA ALA A 47 -0.85 -4.83 0.99
C ALA A 47 -1.52 -5.62 -0.12
N GLU A 48 -2.85 -5.57 -0.18
CA GLU A 48 -3.61 -5.98 -1.35
C GLU A 48 -4.08 -4.72 -2.07
N VAL A 49 -3.75 -4.59 -3.35
CA VAL A 49 -3.95 -3.37 -4.14
C VAL A 49 -4.70 -3.72 -5.42
N CYS A 50 -5.77 -2.99 -5.71
CA CYS A 50 -6.48 -3.08 -6.97
C CYS A 50 -6.47 -1.74 -7.70
N MET A 51 -6.13 -1.75 -8.98
CA MET A 51 -5.98 -0.54 -9.79
C MET A 51 -6.76 -0.67 -11.11
N SER A 52 -7.39 0.43 -11.54
CA SER A 52 -7.99 0.53 -12.87
C SER A 52 -6.90 0.54 -13.97
N LYS A 53 -7.27 0.19 -15.20
CA LYS A 53 -6.29 0.11 -16.31
C LYS A 53 -5.72 1.48 -16.70
N ASP A 54 -6.51 2.53 -16.51
CA ASP A 54 -6.18 3.92 -16.79
C ASP A 54 -5.52 4.64 -15.60
N LYS A 55 -5.25 3.90 -14.50
CA LYS A 55 -4.71 4.42 -13.24
C LYS A 55 -5.54 5.54 -12.60
N GLN A 56 -6.79 5.74 -13.03
CA GLN A 56 -7.71 6.73 -12.47
C GLN A 56 -8.41 6.27 -11.20
N PHE A 57 -8.18 5.03 -10.76
CA PHE A 57 -8.74 4.50 -9.52
C PHE A 57 -7.79 3.48 -8.91
N ILE A 58 -7.56 3.60 -7.60
CA ILE A 58 -6.82 2.64 -6.80
C ILE A 58 -7.57 2.41 -5.49
N ILE A 59 -7.65 1.15 -5.08
CA ILE A 59 -8.11 0.76 -3.75
C ILE A 59 -7.11 -0.21 -3.16
N TYR A 60 -6.79 -0.06 -1.88
CA TYR A 60 -5.92 -1.00 -1.20
C TYR A 60 -6.31 -1.21 0.25
N GLN A 61 -5.86 -2.32 0.81
CA GLN A 61 -6.00 -2.65 2.22
C GLN A 61 -4.73 -3.30 2.75
N TRP A 62 -4.39 -2.96 3.99
CA TRP A 62 -3.26 -3.53 4.70
C TRP A 62 -3.70 -4.62 5.66
N PHE A 63 -2.89 -5.66 5.76
CA PHE A 63 -3.10 -6.81 6.63
C PHE A 63 -1.83 -7.11 7.41
N HIS A 64 -1.99 -7.66 8.61
CA HIS A 64 -0.90 -8.28 9.34
C HIS A 64 -1.19 -9.77 9.53
N PHE A 65 -0.15 -10.59 9.46
CA PHE A 65 -0.24 -12.02 9.68
C PHE A 65 -0.11 -12.32 11.17
N GLU A 66 -1.14 -12.92 11.74
CA GLU A 66 -1.23 -13.32 13.14
C GLU A 66 -2.12 -14.56 13.24
N ASP A 67 -1.77 -15.51 14.11
CA ASP A 67 -2.55 -16.75 14.31
C ASP A 67 -2.82 -17.53 13.01
N PHE A 68 -1.83 -17.59 12.12
CA PHE A 68 -1.92 -18.24 10.80
C PHE A 68 -2.90 -17.60 9.81
N HIS A 69 -3.41 -16.39 10.10
CA HIS A 69 -4.38 -15.69 9.25
C HIS A 69 -3.96 -14.24 9.01
N TYR A 70 -4.36 -13.68 7.86
CA TYR A 70 -4.24 -12.25 7.59
C TYR A 70 -5.41 -11.51 8.22
N LYS A 71 -5.11 -10.61 9.16
CA LYS A 71 -6.10 -9.73 9.81
C LYS A 71 -5.96 -8.32 9.25
N PRO A 72 -7.05 -7.65 8.89
CA PRO A 72 -6.99 -6.30 8.33
C PRO A 72 -6.49 -5.30 9.39
N MET A 73 -5.53 -4.47 9.01
CA MET A 73 -5.01 -3.39 9.85
C MET A 73 -5.90 -2.14 9.82
N SER A 74 -6.68 -1.98 8.74
CA SER A 74 -7.60 -0.87 8.52
C SER A 74 -8.76 -1.30 7.61
N LYS A 75 -9.73 -0.40 7.42
CA LYS A 75 -10.66 -0.50 6.28
C LYS A 75 -9.90 -0.26 4.96
N PRO A 76 -10.45 -0.71 3.81
CA PRO A 76 -9.92 -0.34 2.50
C PRO A 76 -9.88 1.19 2.33
N ILE A 77 -8.84 1.67 1.65
CA ILE A 77 -8.63 3.08 1.31
C ILE A 77 -8.64 3.19 -0.21
N SER A 78 -9.36 4.16 -0.76
CA SER A 78 -9.47 4.36 -2.20
C SER A 78 -9.16 5.80 -2.59
N TYR A 79 -8.51 5.95 -3.74
CA TYR A 79 -8.24 7.23 -4.39
C TYR A 79 -8.69 7.18 -5.84
N SER A 80 -8.97 8.36 -6.39
CA SER A 80 -9.38 8.53 -7.78
C SER A 80 -8.56 9.61 -8.46
N GLU A 81 -8.58 9.61 -9.79
CA GLU A 81 -7.96 10.62 -10.64
C GLU A 81 -6.47 10.80 -10.32
N HIS A 82 -6.02 12.04 -10.13
CA HIS A 82 -4.61 12.37 -9.91
C HIS A 82 -4.04 11.71 -8.65
N ASP A 83 -4.83 11.61 -7.57
CA ASP A 83 -4.40 11.00 -6.33
C ASP A 83 -4.13 9.50 -6.51
N ALA A 84 -4.91 8.83 -7.38
CA ALA A 84 -4.70 7.42 -7.67
C ALA A 84 -3.35 7.17 -8.36
N GLU A 85 -2.96 8.06 -9.28
CA GLU A 85 -1.66 8.01 -9.97
C GLU A 85 -0.48 8.26 -9.03
N ILE A 86 -0.63 9.18 -8.08
CA ILE A 86 0.41 9.43 -7.06
C ILE A 86 0.55 8.21 -6.15
N VAL A 87 -0.56 7.69 -5.64
CA VAL A 87 -0.55 6.59 -4.68
C VAL A 87 -0.09 5.27 -5.33
N SER A 88 -0.33 5.05 -6.62
CA SER A 88 0.15 3.84 -7.32
C SER A 88 1.68 3.73 -7.30
N GLN A 89 2.39 4.87 -7.36
CA GLN A 89 3.85 4.92 -7.35
C GLN A 89 4.45 4.40 -6.04
N MET A 90 3.73 4.51 -4.92
CA MET A 90 4.16 3.94 -3.63
C MET A 90 4.29 2.41 -3.68
N PHE A 91 3.51 1.77 -4.56
CA PHE A 91 3.53 0.32 -4.78
C PHE A 91 4.31 -0.08 -6.05
N GLY A 92 4.95 0.88 -6.73
CA GLY A 92 5.65 0.64 -8.00
C GLY A 92 4.71 0.33 -9.17
N LEU A 93 3.48 0.85 -9.15
CA LEU A 93 2.42 0.56 -10.13
C LEU A 93 2.14 1.69 -11.14
#